data_AF-A0AA88YBN1-F1
#
_entry.id   AF-A0AA88YBN1-F1
#
_cell.length_a   1.000
_cell.length_b   1.000
_cell.length_c   1.000
_cell.angle_alpha   90.00
_cell.angle_beta   90.00
_cell.angle_gamma   90.00
#
_symmetry.space_group_name_H-M   'P 1'
#
loop_
_entity.id
_entity.type
_entity.pdbx_description
1 polymer ?
#
loop_
_entity_poly.entity_id
_entity_poly.type
_entity_poly.pdbx_seq_one_letter_code
_entity_poly.pdbx_strand_id
1 'polypeptide(L)'
;MDASLQTQIRVENQNALVDSQNTLMTEMRSLITKEMGKMQTQNIKLAETQLNKIEETLNDSYKFKKKGNEAQFKHNNKVMTKLQEADKLLTDENLTEDSILSCRERISEGITVVKHRQKLIKMADSHEAGWRVVQEYESNPLADDEKRIQKAQYRAERKIKTEKA
;
A
#
# COMPACT_ATOMS: atom_id res chain seq x y z
N MET A 1 -16.57 -0.87 74.10
CA MET A 1 -16.89 -1.05 72.67
C MET A 1 -17.31 -2.50 72.49
N ASP A 2 -18.49 -2.74 71.92
CA ASP A 2 -19.07 -4.08 71.74
C ASP A 2 -18.24 -4.91 70.75
N ALA A 3 -17.86 -6.14 71.14
CA ALA A 3 -17.05 -7.05 70.33
C ALA A 3 -17.77 -7.46 69.03
N SER A 4 -19.11 -7.44 69.04
CA SER A 4 -19.93 -7.67 67.85
C SER A 4 -19.71 -6.57 66.79
N LEU A 5 -19.72 -5.30 67.22
CA LEU A 5 -19.54 -4.16 66.34
C LEU A 5 -18.14 -4.12 65.70
N GLN A 6 -17.11 -4.46 66.46
CA GLN A 6 -15.73 -4.58 65.97
C GLN A 6 -15.58 -5.69 64.92
N THR A 7 -16.29 -6.80 65.10
CA THR A 7 -16.30 -7.92 64.16
C THR A 7 -17.02 -7.55 62.87
N GLN A 8 -18.16 -6.87 62.96
CA GLN A 8 -18.93 -6.37 61.82
C GLN A 8 -18.08 -5.43 60.94
N ILE A 9 -17.45 -4.41 61.55
CA ILE A 9 -16.60 -3.43 60.85
C ILE A 9 -15.42 -4.14 60.16
N ARG A 10 -14.82 -5.15 60.82
CA ARG A 10 -13.72 -5.92 60.23
C ARG A 10 -14.17 -6.68 58.98
N VAL A 11 -15.34 -7.32 59.02
CA VAL A 11 -15.89 -8.07 57.87
C VAL A 11 -16.23 -7.13 56.72
N GLU A 12 -16.86 -5.99 57.00
CA GLU A 12 -17.19 -4.98 55.98
C GLU A 12 -15.94 -4.41 55.31
N ASN A 13 -14.90 -4.08 56.10
CA ASN A 13 -13.62 -3.62 55.55
C ASN A 13 -12.93 -4.69 54.69
N GLN A 14 -13.01 -5.96 55.09
CA GLN A 14 -12.41 -7.05 54.36
C GLN A 14 -13.16 -7.32 53.04
N ASN A 15 -14.48 -7.24 53.03
CA ASN A 15 -15.30 -7.35 51.82
C ASN A 15 -15.02 -6.20 50.85
N ALA A 16 -14.99 -4.95 51.33
CA ALA A 16 -14.69 -3.79 50.51
C ALA A 16 -13.28 -3.87 49.87
N LEU A 17 -12.30 -4.41 50.61
CA LEU A 17 -10.96 -4.64 50.09
C LEU A 17 -10.95 -5.70 48.98
N VAL A 18 -11.68 -6.81 49.17
CA VAL A 18 -11.80 -7.87 48.15
C VAL A 18 -12.52 -7.35 46.90
N ASP A 19 -13.58 -6.55 47.05
CA ASP A 19 -14.30 -5.97 45.91
C ASP A 19 -13.44 -4.99 45.11
N SER A 20 -12.65 -4.16 45.81
CA SER A 20 -11.67 -3.26 45.18
C SER A 20 -10.60 -4.04 44.41
N GLN A 21 -10.06 -5.12 44.99
CA GLN A 21 -9.09 -5.99 44.32
C GLN A 21 -9.70 -6.69 43.09
N ASN A 22 -10.93 -7.17 43.18
CA ASN A 22 -11.63 -7.80 42.05
C ASN A 22 -11.89 -6.80 40.92
N THR A 23 -12.24 -5.57 41.25
CA THR A 23 -12.44 -4.48 40.28
C THR A 23 -11.13 -4.18 39.55
N LEU A 24 -10.04 -3.98 40.30
CA LEU A 24 -8.71 -3.73 39.74
C LEU A 24 -8.26 -4.88 38.84
N MET A 25 -8.44 -6.13 39.27
CA MET A 25 -8.08 -7.31 38.47
C MET A 25 -8.90 -7.40 37.16
N THR A 26 -10.16 -6.98 37.18
CA THR A 26 -11.02 -6.95 35.99
C THR A 26 -10.55 -5.88 35.00
N GLU A 27 -10.22 -4.68 35.50
CA GLU A 27 -9.66 -3.60 34.69
C GLU A 27 -8.30 -3.98 34.09
N MET A 28 -7.41 -4.59 34.89
CA MET A 28 -6.12 -5.08 34.41
C MET A 28 -6.29 -6.16 33.33
N ARG A 29 -7.21 -7.11 33.51
CA ARG A 29 -7.52 -8.11 32.46
C ARG A 29 -7.99 -7.43 31.17
N SER A 30 -8.91 -6.47 31.29
CA SER A 30 -9.44 -5.72 30.14
C SER A 30 -8.33 -4.97 29.39
N LEU A 31 -7.44 -4.27 30.11
CA LEU A 31 -6.30 -3.57 29.53
C LEU A 31 -5.32 -4.53 28.85
N ILE A 32 -4.98 -5.64 29.50
CA ILE A 32 -4.09 -6.65 28.93
C ILE A 32 -4.68 -7.22 27.65
N THR A 33 -5.95 -7.60 27.64
CA THR A 33 -6.62 -8.12 26.44
C THR A 33 -6.65 -7.08 25.32
N LYS A 34 -6.93 -5.81 25.64
CA LYS A 34 -6.95 -4.73 24.66
C LYS A 34 -5.57 -4.46 24.04
N GLU A 35 -4.54 -4.34 24.86
CA GLU A 35 -3.18 -4.07 24.37
C GLU A 35 -2.59 -5.30 23.65
N MET A 36 -2.88 -6.51 24.11
CA MET A 36 -2.50 -7.74 23.41
C MET A 36 -3.17 -7.85 22.04
N GLY A 37 -4.45 -7.50 21.94
CA GLY A 37 -5.16 -7.44 20.65
C GLY A 37 -4.53 -6.43 19.69
N LYS A 38 -4.19 -5.23 20.16
CA LYS A 38 -3.47 -4.23 19.34
C LYS A 38 -2.11 -4.74 18.86
N MET A 39 -1.34 -5.36 19.76
CA MET A 39 -0.02 -5.92 19.43
C MET A 39 -0.13 -7.04 18.40
N GLN A 40 -1.14 -7.91 18.52
CA GLN A 40 -1.41 -8.97 17.55
C GLN A 40 -1.72 -8.39 16.16
N THR A 41 -2.60 -7.39 16.09
CA THR A 41 -2.91 -6.68 14.83
C THR A 41 -1.68 -5.99 14.23
N GLN A 42 -0.84 -5.35 15.05
CA GLN A 42 0.42 -4.75 14.58
C GLN A 42 1.40 -5.81 14.04
N ASN A 43 1.53 -6.94 14.72
CA ASN A 43 2.41 -8.03 14.28
C ASN A 43 1.95 -8.62 12.94
N ILE A 44 0.64 -8.80 12.73
CA ILE A 44 0.08 -9.26 11.45
C ILE A 44 0.42 -8.26 10.34
N LYS A 45 0.16 -6.97 10.54
CA LYS A 45 0.49 -5.91 9.57
C LYS A 45 1.97 -5.85 9.25
N LEU A 46 2.83 -6.01 10.26
CA LEU A 46 4.28 -6.02 10.07
C LEU A 46 4.72 -7.23 9.24
N ALA A 47 4.17 -8.42 9.53
CA ALA A 47 4.45 -9.63 8.77
C ALA A 47 4.02 -9.50 7.31
N GLU A 48 2.82 -8.99 7.03
CA GLU A 48 2.35 -8.72 5.66
C GLU A 48 3.27 -7.73 4.93
N THR A 49 3.69 -6.66 5.61
CA THR A 49 4.62 -5.68 5.04
C THR A 49 5.97 -6.31 4.71
N GLN A 50 6.49 -7.18 5.57
CA GLN A 50 7.74 -7.90 5.32
C GLN A 50 7.61 -8.89 4.16
N LEU A 51 6.51 -9.64 4.09
CA LEU A 51 6.23 -10.56 2.99
C LEU A 51 6.17 -9.84 1.65
N ASN A 52 5.46 -8.72 1.56
CA ASN A 52 5.40 -7.90 0.34
C ASN A 52 6.80 -7.42 -0.08
N LYS A 53 7.64 -6.97 0.87
CA LYS A 53 9.02 -6.56 0.58
C LYS A 53 9.90 -7.71 0.07
N ILE A 54 9.73 -8.91 0.64
CA ILE A 54 10.44 -10.11 0.18
C ILE A 54 10.01 -10.43 -1.25
N GLU A 55 8.72 -10.37 -1.54
CA GLU A 55 8.17 -10.62 -2.88
C GLU A 55 8.66 -9.59 -3.91
N GLU A 56 8.73 -8.31 -3.54
CA GLU A 56 9.37 -7.26 -4.36
C GLU A 56 10.85 -7.56 -4.63
N THR A 57 11.60 -7.94 -3.59
CA THR A 57 13.05 -8.24 -3.71
C THR A 57 13.31 -9.48 -4.58
N LEU A 58 12.47 -10.51 -4.46
CA LEU A 58 12.55 -11.72 -5.27
C LEU A 58 12.20 -11.44 -6.73
N ASN A 59 11.21 -10.59 -6.99
CA ASN A 59 10.86 -10.16 -8.34
C ASN A 59 11.99 -9.36 -9.02
N ASP A 60 12.79 -8.62 -8.26
CA ASP A 60 13.98 -7.90 -8.76
C ASP A 60 15.19 -8.81 -9.05
N SER A 61 15.16 -10.10 -8.66
CA SER A 61 16.23 -11.05 -8.98
C SER A 61 16.29 -11.43 -10.46
N TYR A 62 15.16 -11.35 -11.16
CA TYR A 62 15.08 -11.72 -12.57
C TYR A 62 15.59 -10.59 -13.48
N LYS A 63 16.72 -10.84 -14.15
CA LYS A 63 17.29 -9.90 -15.12
C LYS A 63 16.66 -10.08 -16.50
N PHE A 64 15.80 -9.14 -16.88
CA PHE A 64 15.19 -9.10 -18.21
C PHE A 64 16.25 -8.89 -19.30
N LYS A 65 16.25 -9.76 -20.32
CA LYS A 65 17.12 -9.60 -21.51
C LYS A 65 16.73 -8.41 -22.38
N LYS A 66 15.44 -8.07 -22.44
CA LYS A 66 14.90 -6.97 -23.26
C LYS A 66 14.31 -5.90 -22.35
N LYS A 67 14.81 -4.66 -22.45
CA LYS A 67 14.31 -3.51 -21.67
C LYS A 67 12.81 -3.25 -21.87
N GLY A 68 12.28 -3.49 -23.07
CA GLY A 68 10.84 -3.37 -23.33
C GLY A 68 9.99 -4.36 -22.53
N ASN A 69 10.48 -5.60 -22.35
CA ASN A 69 9.80 -6.61 -21.55
C ASN A 69 9.84 -6.26 -20.06
N GLU A 70 10.97 -5.75 -19.57
CA GLU A 70 11.11 -5.26 -18.20
C GLU A 70 10.10 -4.14 -17.91
N ALA A 71 10.01 -3.15 -18.81
CA ALA A 71 9.07 -2.05 -18.68
C ALA A 71 7.61 -2.54 -18.66
N GLN A 72 7.26 -3.51 -19.53
CA GLN A 72 5.92 -4.10 -19.55
C GLN A 72 5.63 -4.89 -18.28
N PHE A 73 6.58 -5.68 -17.80
CA PHE A 73 6.45 -6.44 -16.56
C PHE A 73 6.21 -5.51 -15.38
N LYS A 74 7.04 -4.47 -15.22
CA LYS A 74 6.87 -3.47 -14.15
C LYS A 74 5.53 -2.75 -14.23
N HIS A 75 5.06 -2.43 -15.44
CA HIS A 75 3.72 -1.85 -15.63
C HIS A 75 2.61 -2.82 -15.20
N ASN A 76 2.66 -4.06 -15.66
CA ASN A 76 1.67 -5.08 -15.30
C ASN A 76 1.65 -5.33 -13.79
N ASN A 77 2.82 -5.37 -13.15
CA ASN A 77 2.93 -5.55 -11.71
C ASN A 77 2.24 -4.42 -10.95
N LYS A 78 2.47 -3.15 -11.35
CA LYS A 78 1.77 -2.01 -10.75
C LYS A 78 0.24 -2.10 -10.86
N VAL A 79 -0.26 -2.54 -12.01
CA VAL A 79 -1.72 -2.74 -12.19
C VAL A 79 -2.21 -3.89 -11.31
N MET A 80 -1.49 -5.02 -11.30
CA MET A 80 -1.81 -6.18 -10.47
C MET A 80 -1.90 -5.80 -8.99
N THR A 81 -0.91 -5.07 -8.46
CA THR A 81 -0.92 -4.59 -7.07
C THR A 81 -2.17 -3.78 -6.76
N LYS A 82 -2.59 -2.86 -7.66
CA LYS A 82 -3.81 -2.07 -7.44
C LYS A 82 -5.08 -2.91 -7.46
N LEU A 83 -5.14 -3.93 -8.30
CA LEU A 83 -6.26 -4.87 -8.32
C LEU A 83 -6.29 -5.75 -7.07
N GLN A 84 -5.14 -6.25 -6.61
CA GLN A 84 -5.04 -7.03 -5.37
C GLN A 84 -5.36 -6.19 -4.13
N GLU A 85 -4.93 -4.92 -4.07
CA GLU A 85 -5.32 -3.99 -3.01
C GLU A 85 -6.83 -3.77 -2.98
N ALA A 86 -7.47 -3.61 -4.16
CA ALA A 86 -8.92 -3.46 -4.26
C ALA A 86 -9.67 -4.74 -3.86
N ASP A 87 -9.18 -5.91 -4.27
CA ASP A 87 -9.76 -7.22 -3.94
C ASP A 87 -9.71 -7.47 -2.43
N LYS A 88 -8.56 -7.24 -1.80
CA LYS A 88 -8.39 -7.38 -0.33
C LYS A 88 -9.40 -6.54 0.45
N LEU A 89 -9.69 -5.32 -0.01
CA LEU A 89 -10.67 -4.43 0.63
C LEU A 89 -12.12 -4.95 0.53
N LEU A 90 -12.43 -5.73 -0.50
CA LEU A 90 -13.76 -6.33 -0.70
C LEU A 90 -13.91 -7.68 0.00
N THR A 91 -12.81 -8.40 0.22
CA THR A 91 -12.81 -9.70 0.91
C THR A 91 -12.64 -9.61 2.43
N ASP A 92 -12.48 -8.40 2.98
CA ASP A 92 -12.42 -8.19 4.42
C ASP A 92 -13.77 -8.56 5.08
N GLU A 93 -13.73 -9.39 6.12
CA GLU A 93 -14.91 -9.81 6.88
C GLU A 93 -15.66 -8.62 7.50
N ASN A 94 -14.96 -7.52 7.76
CA ASN A 94 -15.52 -6.27 8.29
C ASN A 94 -15.62 -5.20 7.19
N LEU A 95 -16.33 -5.53 6.10
CA LEU A 95 -16.57 -4.59 5.01
C LEU A 95 -17.31 -3.34 5.50
N THR A 96 -16.67 -2.18 5.35
CA THR A 96 -17.25 -0.86 5.69
C THR A 96 -17.48 -0.01 4.44
N GLU A 97 -18.26 1.05 4.57
CA GLU A 97 -18.43 2.04 3.48
C GLU A 97 -17.09 2.69 3.09
N ASP A 98 -16.21 2.94 4.08
CA ASP A 98 -14.85 3.44 3.85
C ASP A 98 -13.98 2.44 3.06
N SER A 99 -14.14 1.14 3.31
CA SER A 99 -13.47 0.08 2.54
C SER A 99 -13.90 0.10 1.07
N ILE A 100 -15.19 0.34 0.81
CA ILE A 100 -15.74 0.43 -0.55
C ILE A 100 -15.22 1.69 -1.26
N LEU A 101 -15.16 2.84 -0.57
CA LEU A 101 -14.58 4.07 -1.11
C LEU A 101 -13.10 3.87 -1.47
N SER A 102 -12.32 3.30 -0.54
CA SER A 102 -10.92 2.97 -0.76
C SER A 102 -10.73 2.01 -1.94
N CYS A 103 -11.60 1.02 -2.10
CA CYS A 103 -11.58 0.10 -3.23
C CYS A 103 -11.76 0.83 -4.58
N ARG A 104 -12.75 1.73 -4.65
CA ARG A 104 -12.97 2.57 -5.84
C ARG A 104 -11.76 3.43 -6.18
N GLU A 105 -11.09 3.99 -5.17
CA GLU A 105 -9.84 4.74 -5.36
C GLU A 105 -8.74 3.86 -5.98
N ARG A 106 -8.49 2.66 -5.43
CA ARG A 106 -7.48 1.73 -5.98
C ARG A 106 -7.78 1.33 -7.43
N ILE A 107 -9.05 1.08 -7.75
CA ILE A 107 -9.47 0.81 -9.14
C ILE A 107 -9.21 2.02 -10.04
N SER A 108 -9.57 3.23 -9.58
CA SER A 108 -9.34 4.48 -10.33
C SER A 108 -7.85 4.75 -10.57
N GLU A 109 -7.00 4.50 -9.57
CA GLU A 109 -5.54 4.55 -9.71
C GLU A 109 -5.04 3.54 -10.75
N GLY A 110 -5.52 2.29 -10.70
CA GLY A 110 -5.19 1.25 -11.69
C GLY A 110 -5.60 1.64 -13.11
N ILE A 111 -6.81 2.19 -13.29
CA ILE A 111 -7.29 2.73 -14.58
C ILE A 111 -6.37 3.85 -15.08
N THR A 112 -5.94 4.75 -14.19
CA THR A 112 -5.05 5.86 -14.54
C THR A 112 -3.68 5.35 -15.02
N VAL A 113 -3.13 4.33 -14.36
CA VAL A 113 -1.89 3.66 -14.77
C VAL A 113 -2.04 3.05 -16.18
N VAL A 114 -3.15 2.38 -16.46
CA VAL A 114 -3.43 1.80 -17.80
C VAL A 114 -3.59 2.90 -18.85
N LYS A 115 -4.37 3.96 -18.59
CA LYS A 115 -4.54 5.09 -19.51
C LYS A 115 -3.21 5.75 -19.86
N HIS A 116 -2.36 5.97 -18.86
CA HIS A 116 -1.03 6.52 -19.08
C HIS A 116 -0.22 5.61 -20.03
N ARG A 117 -0.20 4.30 -19.77
CA ARG A 117 0.51 3.35 -20.64
C ARG A 117 -0.02 3.32 -22.07
N GLN A 118 -1.34 3.35 -22.25
CA GLN A 118 -1.96 3.42 -23.57
C GLN A 118 -1.54 4.67 -24.34
N LYS A 119 -1.42 5.82 -23.67
CA LYS A 119 -0.87 7.04 -24.27
C LYS A 119 0.57 6.87 -24.73
N LEU A 120 1.43 6.26 -23.90
CA LEU A 120 2.82 6.00 -24.28
C LEU A 120 2.93 5.05 -25.48
N ILE A 121 2.08 4.03 -25.55
CA ILE A 121 2.02 3.11 -26.69
C ILE A 121 1.63 3.86 -27.97
N LYS A 122 0.56 4.67 -27.91
CA LYS A 122 0.14 5.51 -29.06
C LYS A 122 1.26 6.46 -29.49
N MET A 123 1.96 7.08 -28.53
CA MET A 123 3.11 7.93 -28.83
C MET A 123 4.23 7.17 -29.53
N ALA A 124 4.58 5.98 -29.06
CA ALA A 124 5.59 5.15 -29.71
C ALA A 124 5.17 4.71 -31.12
N ASP A 125 3.88 4.47 -31.35
CA ASP A 125 3.35 4.08 -32.66
C ASP A 125 3.30 5.24 -33.66
N SER A 126 3.00 6.46 -33.19
CA SER A 126 2.85 7.64 -34.04
C SER A 126 4.15 8.30 -34.50
N HIS A 127 5.32 7.90 -33.97
CA HIS A 127 6.60 8.54 -34.27
C HIS A 127 7.63 7.53 -34.77
N GLU A 128 8.40 7.87 -35.81
CA GLU A 128 9.42 6.98 -36.39
C GLU A 128 10.49 6.54 -35.38
N ALA A 129 10.86 7.43 -34.45
CA ALA A 129 11.80 7.14 -33.38
C ALA A 129 11.23 6.22 -32.27
N GLY A 130 9.94 5.88 -32.34
CA GLY A 130 9.29 4.86 -31.53
C GLY A 130 9.40 5.09 -30.02
N TRP A 131 9.73 4.03 -29.29
CA TRP A 131 9.95 4.06 -27.84
C TRP A 131 11.06 5.02 -27.38
N ARG A 132 11.93 5.50 -28.27
CA ARG A 132 12.94 6.50 -27.92
C ARG A 132 12.29 7.86 -27.65
N VAL A 133 11.19 8.20 -28.34
CA VAL A 133 10.38 9.39 -28.05
C VAL A 133 9.77 9.27 -26.67
N VAL A 134 9.22 8.10 -26.31
CA VAL A 134 8.65 7.85 -24.99
C VAL A 134 9.69 8.04 -23.88
N GLN A 135 10.91 7.54 -24.05
CA GLN A 135 11.98 7.71 -23.07
C GLN A 135 12.32 9.19 -22.83
N GLU A 136 12.43 9.99 -23.91
CA GLU A 136 12.67 11.42 -23.81
C GLU A 136 11.48 12.14 -23.17
N TYR A 137 10.25 11.72 -23.52
CA TYR A 137 9.03 12.25 -22.92
C TYR A 137 9.03 12.02 -21.42
N GLU A 138 9.16 10.78 -20.95
CA GLU A 138 9.14 10.43 -19.52
C GLU A 138 10.26 11.13 -18.73
N SER A 139 11.41 11.41 -19.34
CA SER A 139 12.55 12.07 -18.68
C SER A 139 12.34 13.54 -18.30
N ASN A 140 11.32 14.22 -18.85
CA ASN A 140 11.11 15.66 -18.61
C ASN A 140 9.64 16.00 -18.26
N PRO A 141 9.24 15.88 -16.98
CA PRO A 141 7.84 16.05 -16.57
C PRO A 141 7.34 17.50 -16.49
N LEU A 142 8.22 18.49 -16.60
CA LEU A 142 7.91 19.90 -16.26
C LEU A 142 7.26 20.72 -17.39
N ALA A 143 6.99 20.13 -18.55
CA ALA A 143 6.46 20.84 -19.72
C ALA A 143 5.00 20.46 -20.01
N ASP A 144 4.27 21.42 -20.59
CA ASP A 144 2.97 21.17 -21.20
C ASP A 144 3.06 20.03 -22.23
N ASP A 145 2.00 19.23 -22.30
CA ASP A 145 2.05 17.87 -22.82
C ASP A 145 2.40 17.82 -24.32
N GLU A 146 1.78 18.68 -25.11
CA GLU A 146 2.03 18.79 -26.55
C GLU A 146 3.48 19.26 -26.83
N LYS A 147 3.90 20.32 -26.14
CA LYS A 147 5.28 20.84 -26.24
C LYS A 147 6.32 19.81 -25.77
N ARG A 148 5.95 18.97 -24.81
CA ARG A 148 6.80 17.90 -24.28
C ARG A 148 6.99 16.80 -25.32
N ILE A 149 5.92 16.38 -26.01
CA ILE A 149 5.99 15.36 -27.08
C ILE A 149 6.89 15.85 -28.22
N GLN A 150 6.68 17.07 -28.71
CA GLN A 150 7.49 17.63 -29.80
C GLN A 150 8.99 17.70 -29.45
N LYS A 151 9.32 18.16 -28.22
CA LYS A 151 10.71 18.18 -27.74
C LYS A 151 11.30 16.78 -27.60
N ALA A 152 10.50 15.82 -27.14
CA ALA A 152 10.91 14.43 -26.99
C ALA A 152 11.23 13.80 -28.35
N GLN A 153 10.39 14.04 -29.35
CA GLN A 153 10.62 13.60 -30.72
C GLN A 153 11.94 14.15 -31.27
N TYR A 154 12.12 15.48 -31.22
CA TYR A 154 13.33 16.13 -31.72
C TYR A 154 14.61 15.58 -31.07
N ARG A 155 14.60 15.36 -29.75
CA ARG A 155 15.75 14.79 -29.01
C ARG A 155 16.02 13.35 -29.43
N ALA A 156 14.98 12.54 -29.56
CA ALA A 156 15.11 11.14 -29.96
C ALA A 156 15.67 11.01 -31.38
N GLU A 157 15.16 11.79 -32.32
CA GLU A 157 15.64 11.81 -33.71
C GLU A 157 17.09 12.27 -33.82
N ARG A 158 17.49 13.31 -33.06
CA ARG A 158 18.89 13.76 -33.02
C ARG A 158 19.83 12.67 -32.53
N LYS A 159 19.46 11.94 -31.48
CA LYS A 159 20.27 10.82 -30.96
C LYS A 159 20.40 9.69 -31.99
N ILE A 160 19.32 9.35 -32.71
CA ILE A 160 19.36 8.37 -33.79
C ILE A 160 20.34 8.80 -34.90
N LYS A 161 20.30 10.09 -35.30
CA LYS A 161 21.18 10.61 -36.35
C LYS A 161 22.66 10.59 -35.94
N THR A 162 22.98 10.92 -34.69
CA THR A 162 24.36 10.89 -34.19
C THR A 162 24.91 9.48 -34.00
N GLU A 163 24.07 8.48 -33.72
CA GLU A 163 24.49 7.07 -33.57
C GLU A 163 24.72 6.35 -34.90
N LYS A 164 24.19 6.89 -36.00
CA LYS A 164 24.36 6.37 -37.35
C LYS A 164 25.55 6.98 -38.11
N ALA A 165 26.16 8.04 -37.55
CA ALA A 165 27.34 8.72 -38.09
C ALA A 165 28.61 8.15 -37.47
#